data_AF-E0VRH6-F1
#
_entry.id   AF-E0VRH6-F1
#
_cell.length_a   1.000
_cell.length_b   1.000
_cell.length_c   1.000
_cell.angle_alpha   90.00
_cell.angle_beta   90.00
_cell.angle_gamma   90.00
#
_symmetry.space_group_name_H-M   'P 1'
#
loop_
_entity.id
_entity.type
_entity.pdbx_description
1 polymer ?
#
loop_
_entity_poly.entity_id
_entity_poly.type
_entity_poly.pdbx_seq_one_letter_code
_entity_poly.pdbx_strand_id
1 'polypeptide(L)'
;MAIKLLIYYRDNIYIIDKSWNIILQRKLPLRAFPCTDCTSSFKHKRHLTYHRKWECNKPAIFPCEMCNKKFKTKNRRNEHVRRLKHFTMC
;
A
#
# COMPACT_ATOMS: atom_id res chain seq x y z
N MET A 1 0.01 -34.17 18.54
CA MET A 1 0.65 -32.86 18.24
C MET A 1 -0.17 -32.13 17.18
N ALA A 2 -0.85 -31.04 17.53
CA ALA A 2 -1.67 -30.28 16.57
C ALA A 2 -0.79 -29.31 15.77
N ILE A 3 -0.56 -29.60 14.49
CA ILE A 3 0.11 -28.66 13.57
C ILE A 3 -0.86 -27.50 13.31
N LYS A 4 -0.40 -26.26 13.58
CA LYS A 4 -1.13 -25.02 13.30
C LYS A 4 -0.45 -24.31 12.13
N LEU A 5 -1.22 -23.83 11.16
CA LEU A 5 -0.70 -23.06 10.02
C LEU A 5 -1.01 -21.56 10.19
N LEU A 6 -0.09 -20.70 9.74
CA LEU A 6 -0.26 -19.25 9.75
C LEU A 6 -0.54 -18.75 8.33
N ILE A 7 -1.69 -18.11 8.14
CA ILE A 7 -2.08 -17.50 6.87
C ILE A 7 -2.15 -15.99 7.05
N TYR A 8 -1.53 -15.26 6.12
CA TYR A 8 -1.56 -13.79 6.08
C TYR A 8 -2.50 -13.35 4.97
N TYR A 9 -3.59 -12.66 5.33
CA TYR A 9 -4.45 -12.03 4.34
C TYR A 9 -4.82 -10.61 4.76
N ARG A 10 -4.52 -9.65 3.86
CA ARG A 10 -4.56 -8.21 4.13
C ARG A 10 -3.76 -7.85 5.39
N ASP A 11 -4.47 -7.52 6.47
CA ASP A 11 -3.92 -7.00 7.73
C ASP A 11 -4.20 -7.95 8.90
N ASN A 12 -4.60 -9.17 8.59
CA ASN A 12 -4.93 -10.20 9.55
C ASN A 12 -3.99 -11.39 9.39
N ILE A 13 -3.64 -11.98 10.53
CA ILE A 13 -3.04 -13.31 10.65
C ILE A 13 -4.15 -14.25 11.08
N TYR A 14 -4.31 -15.32 10.33
CA TYR A 14 -5.22 -16.43 10.63
C TYR A 14 -4.37 -17.62 11.06
N ILE A 15 -4.65 -18.13 12.26
CA ILE A 15 -4.12 -19.42 12.72
C ILE A 15 -5.17 -20.46 12.39
N ILE A 16 -4.84 -21.42 11.53
CA ILE A 16 -5.76 -22.49 11.15
C ILE A 16 -5.24 -23.86 11.60
N ASP A 17 -6.14 -24.82 11.79
CA ASP A 17 -5.78 -26.22 11.98
C ASP A 17 -5.53 -26.92 10.63
N LYS A 18 -5.19 -28.21 10.69
CA LYS A 18 -4.99 -29.07 9.50
C LYS A 18 -6.27 -29.31 8.68
N SER A 19 -7.43 -28.99 9.23
CA SER A 19 -8.75 -29.13 8.61
C SER A 19 -9.28 -27.79 8.08
N TRP A 20 -8.41 -26.77 7.94
CA TRP A 20 -8.74 -25.41 7.48
C TRP A 20 -9.69 -24.63 8.39
N ASN A 21 -9.92 -25.07 9.62
CA ASN A 21 -10.71 -24.30 10.58
C ASN A 21 -9.89 -23.14 11.14
N ILE A 22 -10.48 -21.94 11.20
CA ILE A 22 -9.85 -20.78 11.83
C ILE A 22 -9.90 -20.96 13.34
N ILE A 23 -8.72 -21.19 13.94
CA ILE A 23 -8.53 -21.27 15.39
C ILE A 23 -8.47 -19.87 15.99
N LEU A 24 -7.79 -18.94 15.34
CA LEU A 24 -7.61 -17.58 15.84
C LEU A 24 -7.42 -16.58 14.70
N GLN A 25 -8.10 -15.44 14.79
CA GLN A 25 -7.84 -14.28 13.95
C GLN A 25 -7.20 -13.18 14.78
N ARG A 26 -6.02 -12.72 14.38
CA ARG A 26 -5.34 -11.55 14.98
C ARG A 26 -5.15 -10.46 13.95
N LYS A 27 -5.50 -9.23 14.32
CA LYS A 27 -5.14 -8.06 13.53
C LYS A 27 -3.67 -7.72 13.77
N LEU A 28 -2.94 -7.44 12.69
CA LEU A 28 -1.56 -6.99 12.81
C LEU A 28 -1.49 -5.64 13.51
N PRO A 29 -0.39 -5.37 14.26
CA PRO A 29 -0.14 -4.07 14.87
C PRO A 29 -0.27 -2.92 13.86
N LEU A 30 -0.64 -1.74 14.36
CA LEU A 30 -0.63 -0.53 13.54
C LEU A 30 0.78 -0.30 12.98
N ARG A 31 0.86 -0.16 11.65
CA ARG A 31 2.11 0.01 10.91
C ARG A 31 3.08 -1.19 10.99
N ALA A 32 2.56 -2.41 11.07
CA ALA A 32 3.36 -3.65 11.10
C ALA A 32 4.26 -3.91 9.89
N PHE A 33 4.17 -3.11 8.81
CA PHE A 33 4.94 -3.32 7.59
C PHE A 33 5.94 -2.16 7.36
N PRO A 34 7.15 -2.23 7.95
CA PRO A 34 8.18 -1.23 7.75
C PRO A 34 8.82 -1.33 6.35
N CYS A 35 9.21 -0.19 5.80
CA CYS A 35 10.10 -0.15 4.64
C CYS A 35 11.55 -0.35 5.11
N THR A 36 12.33 -1.13 4.36
CA THR A 36 13.76 -1.33 4.65
C THR A 36 14.63 -0.22 4.05
N ASP A 37 14.08 0.52 3.09
CA ASP A 37 14.83 1.46 2.26
C ASP A 37 14.62 2.92 2.73
N CYS A 38 13.76 3.14 3.73
CA CYS A 38 13.52 4.42 4.42
C CYS A 38 12.82 4.19 5.77
N THR A 39 12.55 5.27 6.53
CA THR A 39 11.94 5.21 7.87
C THR A 39 10.41 5.04 7.89
N SER A 40 9.77 4.88 6.73
CA SER A 40 8.30 4.79 6.64
C SER A 40 7.78 3.40 6.99
N SER A 41 6.67 3.34 7.73
CA SER A 41 5.97 2.09 8.06
C SER A 41 4.48 2.16 7.74
N PHE A 42 3.93 1.07 7.21
CA PHE A 42 2.59 1.01 6.63
C PHE A 42 1.70 0.04 7.38
N LYS A 43 0.41 0.40 7.49
CA LYS A 43 -0.60 -0.44 8.14
C LYS A 43 -0.86 -1.74 7.36
N HIS A 44 -0.77 -1.69 6.03
CA HIS A 44 -1.15 -2.79 5.15
C HIS A 44 0.02 -3.20 4.25
N LYS A 45 0.23 -4.50 4.03
CA LYS A 45 1.27 -5.04 3.15
C LYS A 45 1.20 -4.44 1.74
N ARG A 46 -0.01 -4.32 1.19
CA ARG A 46 -0.24 -3.73 -0.15
C ARG A 46 0.24 -2.28 -0.26
N HIS A 47 0.17 -1.50 0.82
CA HIS A 47 0.64 -0.11 0.82
C HIS A 47 2.17 -0.06 0.86
N LEU A 48 2.81 -0.93 1.65
CA LEU A 48 4.28 -1.06 1.61
C LEU A 48 4.76 -1.46 0.21
N THR A 49 4.12 -2.44 -0.43
CA THR A 49 4.47 -2.86 -1.79
C THR A 49 4.34 -1.72 -2.79
N TYR A 50 3.23 -0.97 -2.73
CA TYR A 50 3.03 0.21 -3.57
C TYR A 50 4.09 1.29 -3.33
N HIS A 51 4.37 1.58 -2.05
CA HIS A 51 5.38 2.53 -1.64
C HIS A 51 6.76 2.15 -2.18
N ARG A 52 7.22 0.91 -2.00
CA ARG A 52 8.53 0.47 -2.52
C ARG A 52 8.60 0.54 -4.04
N LYS A 53 7.52 0.20 -4.73
CA LYS A 53 7.49 0.19 -6.20
C LYS A 53 7.55 1.59 -6.80
N TRP A 54 6.80 2.55 -6.23
CA TRP A 54 6.55 3.84 -6.89
C TRP A 54 7.00 5.07 -6.10
N GLU A 55 7.17 4.96 -4.79
CA GLU A 55 7.41 6.13 -3.93
C GLU A 55 8.81 6.15 -3.31
N CYS A 56 9.27 5.03 -2.76
CA CYS A 56 10.52 4.92 -2.02
C CYS A 56 11.72 5.12 -2.94
N ASN A 57 12.47 6.21 -2.71
CA ASN A 57 13.64 6.58 -3.51
C ASN A 57 13.36 6.63 -5.02
N LYS A 58 12.09 6.83 -5.42
CA LYS A 58 11.68 6.99 -6.82
C LYS A 58 11.42 8.47 -7.13
N PRO A 59 11.93 8.98 -8.27
CA PRO A 59 11.63 10.34 -8.72
C PRO A 59 10.17 10.45 -9.15
N ALA A 60 9.63 11.66 -9.12
CA ALA A 60 8.30 11.94 -9.66
C ALA A 60 8.35 11.98 -11.19
N ILE A 61 7.67 11.03 -11.83
CA ILE A 61 7.72 10.84 -13.30
C ILE A 61 6.42 11.18 -14.02
N PHE A 62 5.33 11.43 -13.31
CA PHE A 62 4.03 11.74 -13.92
C PHE A 62 3.78 13.25 -13.88
N PRO A 63 4.06 13.99 -14.97
CA PRO A 63 3.80 15.42 -15.02
C PRO A 63 2.29 15.72 -15.06
N CYS A 64 1.91 16.85 -14.48
CA CYS A 64 0.67 17.52 -14.85
C CYS A 64 0.88 18.20 -16.20
N GLU A 65 -0.09 18.10 -17.10
CA GLU A 65 -0.02 18.75 -18.41
C GLU A 65 -0.40 20.24 -18.33
N MET A 66 -1.05 20.64 -17.23
CA MET A 66 -1.54 22.01 -17.02
C MET A 66 -0.67 22.84 -16.07
N CYS A 67 0.33 22.23 -15.42
CA CYS A 67 1.28 22.94 -14.57
C CYS A 67 2.60 22.17 -14.39
N ASN A 68 3.63 22.82 -13.87
CA ASN A 68 4.97 22.24 -13.74
C ASN A 68 5.11 21.20 -12.61
N LYS A 69 4.02 20.75 -11.98
CA LYS A 69 4.08 19.74 -10.91
C LYS A 69 4.24 18.33 -11.49
N LYS A 70 5.13 17.55 -10.86
CA LYS A 70 5.30 16.11 -11.13
C LYS A 70 4.85 15.30 -9.94
N PHE A 71 4.28 14.13 -10.21
CA PHE A 71 3.77 13.20 -9.20
C PHE A 71 4.47 11.85 -9.32
N LYS A 72 4.58 11.13 -8.20
CA LYS A 72 5.15 9.78 -8.19
C LYS A 72 4.23 8.73 -8.81
N THR A 73 2.92 9.00 -8.88
CA THR A 73 1.91 8.03 -9.34
C THR A 73 0.80 8.71 -10.14
N LYS A 74 0.21 8.00 -11.12
CA LYS A 74 -0.88 8.51 -11.97
C LYS A 74 -2.11 8.96 -11.16
N ASN A 75 -2.51 8.19 -10.16
CA ASN A 75 -3.68 8.53 -9.33
C ASN A 75 -3.51 9.87 -8.62
N ARG A 76 -2.34 10.14 -8.03
CA ARG A 76 -2.07 11.43 -7.38
C ARG A 76 -2.09 12.60 -8.37
N ARG A 77 -1.58 12.42 -9.59
CA ARG A 77 -1.69 13.42 -10.67
C ARG A 77 -3.15 13.69 -11.03
N ASN A 78 -3.94 12.64 -11.25
CA ASN A 78 -5.35 12.78 -11.64
C ASN A 78 -6.21 13.40 -10.52
N GLU A 79 -5.92 13.07 -9.26
CA GLU A 79 -6.54 13.73 -8.11
C GLU A 79 -6.21 15.22 -8.04
N HIS A 80 -4.94 15.58 -8.27
CA HIS A 80 -4.51 16.97 -8.37
C HIS A 80 -5.26 17.73 -9.47
N VAL A 81 -5.34 17.17 -10.69
CA VAL A 81 -6.06 17.75 -11.82
C VAL A 81 -7.53 17.98 -11.48
N ARG A 82 -8.21 16.96 -10.92
CA ARG A 82 -9.61 17.06 -10.50
C ARG A 82 -9.84 18.11 -9.41
N ARG A 83 -8.99 18.14 -8.38
CA ARG A 83 -9.14 19.04 -7.23
C ARG A 83 -8.87 20.49 -7.59
N LEU A 84 -7.83 20.74 -8.37
CA LEU A 84 -7.53 22.10 -8.83
C LEU A 84 -8.40 22.53 -10.00
N LYS A 85 -9.37 21.70 -10.41
CA LYS A 85 -10.23 21.92 -11.58
C LYS A 85 -9.38 22.38 -12.76
N HIS A 86 -8.23 21.74 -12.97
CA HIS A 86 -7.54 21.80 -14.24
C HIS A 86 -8.48 21.11 -15.21
N PHE A 87 -9.40 21.90 -15.80
CA PHE A 87 -10.37 21.40 -16.76
C PHE A 87 -9.56 20.73 -17.86
N THR A 88 -9.77 19.44 -18.02
CA THR A 88 -9.26 18.69 -19.15
C THR A 88 -9.89 19.34 -20.38
N MET A 89 -9.09 20.00 -21.20
CA MET A 89 -9.48 20.26 -22.58
C MET A 89 -9.70 18.90 -23.24
N CYS A 90 -10.96 18.51 -23.37
CA CYS A 90 -11.40 17.63 -24.43
C CYS A 90 -11.78 18.51 -25.61
#